data_AF-A0A537SMT8-F1
#
_entry.id   AF-A0A537SMT8-F1
#
_cell.length_a   1.000
_cell.length_b   1.000
_cell.length_c   1.000
_cell.angle_alpha   90.00
_cell.angle_beta   90.00
_cell.angle_gamma   90.00
#
_symmetry.space_group_name_H-M   'P 1'
#
loop_
_entity.id
_entity.type
_entity.pdbx_description
1 polymer ?
#
loop_
_entity_poly.entity_id
_entity_poly.type
_entity_poly.pdbx_seq_one_letter_code
_entity_poly.pdbx_strand_id
1 'polypeptide(L)' 'LFPLGTPLEASPWMGSRPCFPDSRPVIGPAPGQRGLWLAYGHAHWGLTLGAATGRLLAEMMSGATPFCDPAPYAAERFRR' A
#
# COMPACT_ATOMS: atom_id res chain seq x y z
N LEU A 1 -31.19 1.16 -10.69
CA LEU A 1 -30.31 2.32 -10.37
C LEU A 1 -31.20 3.50 -10.00
N PHE A 2 -30.85 4.24 -8.94
CA PHE A 2 -31.61 5.41 -8.48
C PHE A 2 -31.24 6.67 -9.28
N PRO A 3 -32.17 7.63 -9.46
CA PRO A 3 -31.84 8.90 -10.10
C PRO A 3 -30.98 9.76 -9.16
N LEU A 4 -29.74 10.04 -9.57
CA LEU A 4 -28.73 10.72 -8.74
C LEU A 4 -28.80 12.27 -8.77
N GLY A 5 -29.71 12.85 -9.55
CA GLY A 5 -29.84 14.30 -9.69
C GLY A 5 -28.68 14.95 -10.45
N THR A 6 -28.51 16.27 -10.28
CA THR A 6 -27.44 17.04 -10.92
C THR A 6 -26.14 16.99 -10.11
N PRO A 7 -24.95 16.96 -10.75
CA PRO A 7 -23.67 17.05 -10.04
C PRO A 7 -23.58 18.31 -9.17
N LEU A 8 -23.08 18.16 -7.94
CA LEU A 8 -22.85 19.30 -7.03
C LEU A 8 -21.57 20.07 -7.35
N GLU A 9 -20.53 19.38 -7.80
CA GLU A 9 -19.26 20.00 -8.16
C GLU A 9 -19.19 20.33 -9.64
N ALA A 10 -18.63 21.50 -9.96
CA ALA A 10 -18.48 21.97 -11.35
C ALA A 10 -17.47 21.13 -12.14
N SER A 11 -16.47 20.56 -11.47
CA SER A 11 -15.49 19.65 -12.05
C SER A 11 -15.35 18.43 -11.15
N PRO A 12 -15.36 17.21 -11.70
CA PRO A 12 -15.12 16.01 -10.90
C PRO A 12 -13.70 15.98 -10.36
N TRP A 13 -13.56 15.55 -9.11
CA TRP A 13 -12.24 15.25 -8.53
C TRP A 13 -11.68 13.95 -9.08
N MET A 14 -10.35 13.90 -9.26
CA MET A 14 -9.61 12.71 -9.68
C MET A 14 -8.33 12.56 -8.84
N GLY A 15 -7.97 11.33 -8.51
CA GLY A 15 -6.70 10.99 -7.87
C GLY A 15 -6.10 9.71 -8.42
N SER A 16 -4.77 9.68 -8.49
CA SER A 16 -4.01 8.50 -8.92
C SER A 16 -4.10 7.36 -7.90
N ARG A 17 -4.19 6.12 -8.40
CA ARG A 17 -4.18 4.90 -7.58
C ARG A 17 -3.01 4.01 -8.00
N PRO A 18 -1.79 4.28 -7.52
CA PRO A 18 -0.63 3.45 -7.85
C PRO A 18 -0.90 1.98 -7.50
N CYS A 19 -0.67 1.09 -8.46
CA CYS A 19 -0.84 -0.35 -8.31
C CYS A 19 0.28 -1.10 -9.03
N PHE A 20 0.66 -2.26 -8.49
CA PHE A 20 1.58 -3.18 -9.15
C PHE A 20 0.84 -4.21 -10.01
N PRO A 21 1.50 -4.85 -10.99
CA PRO A 21 0.88 -5.87 -11.85
C PRO A 21 0.30 -7.07 -11.09
N ASP A 22 0.83 -7.36 -9.90
CA ASP A 22 0.36 -8.45 -9.03
C ASP A 22 -0.73 -8.02 -8.04
N SER A 23 -1.22 -6.77 -8.13
CA SER A 23 -2.23 -6.18 -7.23
C SER A 23 -1.85 -6.18 -5.75
N ARG A 24 -0.56 -6.29 -5.41
CA ARG A 24 -0.06 -6.25 -4.04
C ARG A 24 0.74 -4.97 -3.79
N PRO A 25 0.66 -4.37 -2.59
CA PRO A 25 1.54 -3.25 -2.25
C PRO A 25 2.99 -3.71 -2.10
N VAL A 26 3.92 -2.76 -2.12
CA VAL A 26 5.28 -2.95 -1.62
C VAL A 26 5.33 -2.45 -0.18
N ILE A 27 5.70 -3.35 0.73
CA ILE A 27 5.85 -3.11 2.17
C ILE A 27 7.14 -3.77 2.65
N GLY A 28 8.02 -3.02 3.31
CA GLY A 28 9.24 -3.56 3.91
C GLY A 28 10.48 -2.69 3.68
N PRO A 29 11.68 -3.21 4.00
CA PRO A 29 12.93 -2.46 3.80
C PRO A 29 13.21 -2.24 2.31
N ALA A 30 13.85 -1.11 2.00
CA ALA A 30 14.30 -0.83 0.64
C ALA A 30 15.59 -1.63 0.31
N PRO A 31 15.61 -2.41 -0.79
CA PRO A 31 16.80 -3.18 -1.15
C PRO A 31 18.02 -2.27 -1.35
N GLY A 32 19.12 -2.58 -0.68
CA GLY A 32 20.38 -1.83 -0.80
C GLY A 32 20.41 -0.46 -0.11
N GLN A 33 19.33 -0.04 0.58
CA GLN A 33 19.26 1.25 1.27
C GLN A 33 18.97 1.07 2.76
N ARG A 34 20.03 1.13 3.59
CA ARG A 34 19.91 0.97 5.05
C ARG A 34 19.04 2.08 5.63
N GLY A 35 18.03 1.69 6.42
CA GLY A 35 17.15 2.62 7.14
C GLY A 35 16.00 3.19 6.32
N LEU A 36 15.92 2.90 5.01
CA LEU A 36 14.78 3.28 4.18
C LEU A 36 13.73 2.16 4.17
N TRP A 37 12.47 2.54 4.36
CA TRP A 37 11.32 1.65 4.39
C TRP A 37 10.26 2.08 3.37
N LEU A 38 9.57 1.09 2.81
CA LEU A 38 8.65 1.23 1.70
C LEU A 38 7.23 0.86 2.16
N ALA A 39 6.25 1.67 1.74
CA ALA A 39 4.83 1.47 2.03
C ALA A 39 3.94 2.10 0.94
N TYR A 40 3.83 1.46 -0.23
CA TYR A 40 3.12 2.05 -1.38
C TYR A 40 2.50 1.01 -2.31
N GLY A 41 1.64 1.46 -3.23
CA GLY A 41 1.05 0.58 -4.25
C GLY A 41 -0.24 -0.13 -3.83
N HIS A 42 -0.95 0.38 -2.80
CA HIS A 42 -2.20 -0.21 -2.28
C HIS A 42 -3.43 -0.03 -3.19
N ALA A 43 -3.29 0.60 -4.36
CA ALA A 43 -4.41 0.90 -5.25
C ALA A 43 -5.58 1.59 -4.52
N HIS A 44 -6.79 1.03 -4.58
CA HIS A 44 -7.98 1.55 -3.89
C HIS A 44 -8.10 1.09 -2.43
N TRP A 45 -7.20 0.23 -1.96
CA TRP A 45 -7.23 -0.35 -0.61
C TRP A 45 -6.41 0.41 0.42
N GLY A 46 -5.78 1.53 0.04
CA GLY A 46 -4.89 2.29 0.92
C GLY A 46 -5.53 2.71 2.24
N LEU A 47 -6.79 3.18 2.20
CA LEU A 47 -7.51 3.58 3.42
C LEU A 47 -7.81 2.37 4.32
N THR A 48 -8.28 1.27 3.74
CA THR A 48 -8.65 0.04 4.46
C THR A 48 -7.42 -0.64 5.08
N LEU A 49 -6.30 -0.69 4.35
CA LEU A 49 -5.10 -1.43 4.74
C LEU A 49 -4.04 -0.57 5.42
N GLY A 50 -4.23 0.74 5.54
CA GLY A 50 -3.25 1.66 6.11
C GLY A 50 -2.83 1.29 7.53
N ALA A 51 -3.80 1.02 8.42
CA ALA A 51 -3.53 0.63 9.80
C ALA A 51 -2.76 -0.70 9.90
N ALA A 52 -3.18 -1.70 9.12
CA ALA A 52 -2.51 -3.00 9.06
C ALA A 52 -1.07 -2.88 8.51
N THR A 53 -0.87 -2.05 7.49
CA THR A 53 0.46 -1.77 6.90
C THR A 53 1.38 -1.09 7.92
N GLY A 54 0.86 -0.10 8.65
CA GLY A 54 1.63 0.59 9.70
C GLY A 54 2.06 -0.36 10.82
N ARG A 55 1.15 -1.24 11.27
CA ARG A 55 1.47 -2.29 12.24
C ARG A 55 2.56 -3.23 11.73
N LEU A 56 2.42 -3.73 10.49
CA LEU A 56 3.39 -4.64 9.89
C LEU A 56 4.78 -4.02 9.86
N LEU A 57 4.88 -2.76 9.43
CA LEU A 57 6.15 -2.03 9.40
C LEU A 57 6.74 -1.82 10.79
N ALA A 58 5.93 -1.44 11.77
CA ALA A 58 6.41 -1.24 13.14
C ALA A 58 6.98 -2.54 13.74
N GLU A 59 6.31 -3.67 13.52
CA GLU A 59 6.79 -4.99 13.94
C GLU A 59 8.12 -5.35 13.26
N MET A 60 8.21 -5.17 11.93
CA MET A 60 9.45 -5.41 11.18
C MET A 60 10.60 -4.49 11.61
N MET A 61 10.32 -3.20 11.86
CA MET A 61 11.32 -2.20 12.26
C MET A 61 11.89 -2.45 13.66
N SER A 62 11.05 -2.94 14.57
CA SER A 62 11.42 -3.21 15.96
C SER A 62 12.02 -4.61 16.18
N GLY A 63 11.98 -5.47 15.15
CA GLY A 63 12.39 -6.87 15.26
C GLY A 63 11.37 -7.77 15.97
N ALA A 64 10.13 -7.29 16.16
CA ALA A 64 9.03 -8.11 16.65
C ALA A 64 8.58 -9.11 15.58
N THR A 65 7.89 -10.18 16.00
CA THR A 65 7.28 -11.13 15.07
C THR A 65 6.13 -10.46 14.31
N PRO A 66 6.18 -10.39 12.97
CA PRO A 66 5.10 -9.83 12.16
C PRO A 66 3.78 -10.59 12.33
N PHE A 67 2.65 -9.89 12.35
CA PHE A 67 1.32 -10.53 12.46
C PHE A 67 0.92 -11.36 11.22
N CYS A 68 1.58 -11.13 10.09
CA CYS A 68 1.45 -11.92 8.88
C CYS A 68 2.80 -12.00 8.16
N ASP A 69 2.96 -12.99 7.26
CA ASP A 69 4.18 -13.13 6.46
C ASP A 69 4.41 -11.88 5.58
N PRO A 70 5.52 -11.14 5.76
CA PRO A 70 5.80 -9.96 4.96
C PRO A 70 6.38 -10.28 3.57
N ALA A 71 6.87 -11.50 3.34
CA ALA A 71 7.59 -11.85 2.11
C ALA A 71 6.81 -11.55 0.80
N PRO A 72 5.48 -11.76 0.70
CA PRO A 72 4.72 -11.42 -0.50
C PRO A 72 4.69 -9.94 -0.86
N TYR A 73 5.04 -9.05 0.09
CA TYR A 73 5.01 -7.59 -0.08
C TYR A 73 6.41 -6.99 -0.24
N ALA A 74 7.48 -7.79 -0.11
CA ALA A 74 8.85 -7.32 -0.28
C ALA A 74 9.08 -6.74 -1.68
N ALA A 75 9.93 -5.72 -1.79
CA ALA A 75 10.28 -5.10 -3.08
C ALA A 75 11.08 -6.08 -3.97
N GLU A 76 11.84 -6.97 -3.33
CA GLU A 76 12.65 -8.00 -3.95
C GLU A 76 11.83 -8.98 -4.81
N ARG A 77 10.51 -9.08 -4.62
CA ARG A 77 9.67 -9.96 -5.44
C ARG A 77 9.67 -9.61 -6.93
N PHE A 78 10.09 -8.39 -7.29
CA PHE A 78 10.25 -7.94 -8.67
C PHE A 78 11.69 -8.02 -9.18
N ARG A 79 12.64 -8.44 -8.33
CA ARG A 79 14.02 -8.68 -8.76
C ARG A 79 14.07 -10.03 -9.48
N ARG A 80 14.72 -10.03 -10.64
CA ARG A 80 15.11 -11.25 -11.35
C ARG A 80 16.40 -11.80 -10.75
#